data_AF-A0A7N2LU00-F1
#
_entry.id   AF-A0A7N2LU00-F1
#
_cell.length_a   1.000
_cell.length_b   1.000
_cell.length_c   1.000
_cell.angle_alpha   90.00
_cell.angle_beta   90.00
_cell.angle_gamma   90.00
#
_symmetry.space_group_name_H-M   'P 1'
#
loop_
_entity.id
_entity.type
_entity.pdbx_description
1 polymer ?
#
loop_
_entity_poly.entity_id
_entity_poly.type
_entity_poly.pdbx_seq_one_letter_code
_entity_poly.pdbx_strand_id
1 'polypeptide(L)'
;MDESPGFGELGELYSSLSDGTPEFRKLRELYSNLVKGDESNVIAQYSEWGQRRFEDFTCCRDTILHLAIYMKRENIAKKFLERHVQSGLLPPLTQKNALGDTVLHDAAATNMTSLAKELLIVTPELLSIQNNNSETPLFRAVRFGHTEMFRLLADWVKIIKVPNLPYLTDMNGSTILHMAIIAEFFDLALEIAMKYPDLINIKNEKGMIGLQLLSKNPSAFKSGRKYALLKRFIYYCMILPSTLLN
;
A
#
# COMPACT_ATOMS: atom_id res chain seq x y z
N MET A 1 4.66 18.05 -8.43
CA MET A 1 4.56 17.68 -9.86
C MET A 1 5.14 16.29 -9.91
N ASP A 2 4.24 15.32 -9.86
CA ASP A 2 4.54 13.90 -9.69
C ASP A 2 4.49 13.32 -11.10
N GLU A 3 5.67 13.13 -11.69
CA GLU A 3 5.80 12.46 -12.98
C GLU A 3 5.75 10.95 -12.73
N SER A 4 4.54 10.47 -12.45
CA SER A 4 4.17 9.10 -12.81
C SER A 4 4.48 8.95 -14.30
N PRO A 5 5.19 7.89 -14.74
CA PRO A 5 5.35 7.65 -16.17
C PRO A 5 3.95 7.62 -16.79
N GLY A 6 3.71 8.56 -17.69
CA GLY A 6 2.41 8.74 -18.31
C GLY A 6 2.02 7.45 -19.03
N PHE A 7 0.72 7.18 -19.10
CA PHE A 7 0.12 6.12 -19.91
C PHE A 7 0.70 6.01 -21.35
N GLY A 8 1.38 7.05 -21.85
CA GLY A 8 2.10 7.06 -23.13
C GLY A 8 3.27 6.07 -23.23
N GLU A 9 4.07 5.85 -22.18
CA GLU A 9 5.21 4.92 -22.25
C GLU A 9 4.76 3.44 -22.27
N LEU A 10 3.64 3.13 -21.60
CA LEU A 10 2.96 1.84 -21.76
C LEU A 10 2.42 1.70 -23.20
N GLY A 11 1.85 2.76 -23.77
CA GLY A 11 1.39 2.79 -25.15
C GLY A 11 2.48 2.46 -26.17
N GLU A 12 3.68 2.99 -25.98
CA GLU A 12 4.82 2.76 -26.88
C GLU A 12 5.41 1.34 -26.74
N LEU A 13 5.50 0.78 -25.53
CA LEU A 13 5.93 -0.62 -25.34
C LEU A 13 4.88 -1.62 -25.89
N TYR A 14 3.59 -1.37 -25.68
CA TYR A 14 2.50 -2.13 -26.29
C TYR A 14 2.47 -2.01 -27.82
N SER A 15 2.90 -0.87 -28.36
CA SER A 15 3.05 -0.66 -29.81
C SER A 15 4.28 -1.38 -30.38
N SER A 16 5.38 -1.49 -29.62
CA SER A 16 6.56 -2.27 -30.01
C SER A 16 6.36 -3.79 -29.93
N LEU A 17 5.36 -4.22 -29.14
CA LEU A 17 4.85 -5.60 -29.07
C LEU A 17 3.86 -5.94 -30.19
N SER A 18 3.73 -5.07 -31.21
CA SER A 18 3.07 -5.46 -32.45
C SER A 18 3.95 -6.45 -33.23
N ASP A 19 3.86 -7.75 -32.91
CA ASP A 19 3.46 -8.72 -33.91
C ASP A 19 3.17 -10.12 -33.33
N GLY A 20 1.90 -10.50 -33.33
CA GLY A 20 1.43 -11.85 -33.66
C GLY A 20 1.79 -13.06 -32.78
N THR A 21 2.67 -12.96 -31.79
CA THR A 21 3.12 -14.15 -31.06
C THR A 21 1.97 -14.80 -30.27
N PRO A 22 1.86 -16.13 -30.26
CA PRO A 22 0.85 -16.84 -29.48
C PRO A 22 0.84 -16.44 -28.00
N GLU A 23 2.02 -16.18 -27.43
CA GLU A 23 2.21 -15.80 -26.03
C GLU A 23 1.56 -14.45 -25.71
N PHE A 24 1.78 -13.43 -26.56
CA PHE A 24 1.19 -12.12 -26.35
C PHE A 24 -0.33 -12.13 -26.50
N ARG A 25 -0.86 -12.91 -27.46
CA ARG A 25 -2.32 -13.11 -27.60
C ARG A 25 -2.92 -13.72 -26.35
N LYS A 26 -2.33 -14.82 -25.87
CA LYS A 26 -2.83 -15.49 -24.68
C LYS A 26 -2.68 -14.59 -23.42
N LEU A 27 -1.64 -13.75 -23.32
CA LEU A 27 -1.48 -12.77 -22.23
C LEU A 27 -2.62 -11.73 -22.28
N ARG A 28 -2.89 -11.17 -23.46
CA ARG A 28 -4.01 -10.23 -23.66
C ARG A 28 -5.35 -10.85 -23.27
N GLU A 29 -5.58 -12.11 -23.62
CA GLU A 29 -6.78 -12.85 -23.23
C GLU A 29 -6.90 -12.98 -21.71
N LEU A 30 -5.82 -13.36 -21.03
CA LEU A 30 -5.80 -13.42 -19.57
C LEU A 30 -6.08 -12.06 -18.93
N TYR A 31 -5.44 -10.99 -19.40
CA TYR A 31 -5.73 -9.63 -18.93
C TYR A 31 -7.21 -9.29 -19.12
N SER A 32 -7.78 -9.60 -20.29
CA SER A 32 -9.23 -9.46 -20.54
C SER A 32 -10.07 -10.27 -19.54
N ASN A 33 -9.66 -11.50 -19.23
CA ASN A 33 -10.39 -12.37 -18.29
C ASN A 33 -10.30 -11.84 -16.84
N LEU A 34 -9.15 -11.33 -16.41
CA LEU A 34 -8.99 -10.65 -15.11
C LEU A 34 -9.85 -9.37 -15.06
N VAL A 35 -9.85 -8.56 -16.11
CA VAL A 35 -10.69 -7.36 -16.23
C VAL A 35 -12.17 -7.73 -16.17
N LYS A 36 -12.59 -8.84 -16.78
CA LYS A 36 -13.98 -9.34 -16.70
C LYS A 36 -14.30 -10.00 -15.35
N GLY A 37 -13.29 -10.41 -14.59
CA GLY A 37 -13.46 -11.21 -13.38
C GLY A 37 -13.86 -12.67 -13.68
N ASP A 38 -13.51 -13.16 -14.87
CA ASP A 38 -13.79 -14.54 -15.29
C ASP A 38 -12.80 -15.50 -14.65
N GLU A 39 -13.10 -15.83 -13.40
CA GLU A 39 -12.27 -16.67 -12.55
C GLU A 39 -11.96 -18.03 -13.15
N SER A 40 -12.96 -18.71 -13.75
CA SER A 40 -12.79 -20.04 -14.34
C SER A 40 -11.76 -20.02 -15.46
N ASN A 41 -11.87 -19.05 -16.37
CA ASN A 41 -10.94 -18.92 -17.49
C ASN A 41 -9.55 -18.47 -17.05
N VAL A 42 -9.47 -17.53 -16.11
CA VAL A 42 -8.19 -17.10 -15.53
C VAL A 42 -7.44 -18.28 -14.91
N ILE A 43 -8.14 -19.09 -14.12
CA ILE A 43 -7.57 -20.25 -13.46
C ILE A 43 -7.14 -21.32 -14.47
N ALA A 44 -7.97 -21.62 -15.47
CA ALA A 44 -7.66 -22.60 -16.51
C ALA A 44 -6.42 -22.19 -17.32
N GLN A 45 -6.37 -20.94 -17.77
CA GLN A 45 -5.24 -20.40 -18.53
C GLN A 45 -3.95 -20.41 -17.70
N TYR A 46 -4.01 -20.02 -16.42
CA TYR A 46 -2.84 -20.02 -15.55
C TYR A 46 -2.29 -21.43 -15.32
N SER A 47 -3.17 -22.42 -15.11
CA SER A 47 -2.77 -23.82 -14.96
C SER A 47 -2.10 -24.39 -16.22
N GLU A 48 -2.47 -23.95 -17.42
CA GLU A 48 -1.86 -24.38 -18.68
C GLU A 48 -0.45 -23.81 -18.88
N TRP A 49 -0.18 -22.57 -18.43
CA TRP A 49 1.08 -21.88 -18.73
C TRP A 49 2.22 -22.15 -17.76
N GLY A 50 1.90 -22.47 -16.50
CA GLY A 50 2.88 -22.61 -15.43
C GLY A 50 3.46 -21.27 -14.94
N GLN A 51 3.98 -21.25 -13.71
CA GLN A 51 4.41 -20.05 -12.98
C GLN A 51 5.49 -19.21 -13.70
N ARG A 52 6.50 -19.87 -14.30
CA ARG A 52 7.71 -19.20 -14.82
C ARG A 52 7.46 -18.25 -16.00
N ARG A 53 6.35 -18.41 -16.73
CA ARG A 53 6.13 -17.64 -17.96
C ARG A 53 5.72 -16.20 -17.70
N PHE A 54 5.17 -15.85 -16.54
CA PHE A 54 4.62 -14.49 -16.31
C PHE A 54 5.67 -13.41 -16.09
N GLU A 55 6.81 -13.77 -15.51
CA GLU A 55 7.90 -12.84 -15.19
C GLU A 55 8.46 -12.16 -16.44
N ASP A 56 8.35 -12.83 -17.60
CA ASP A 56 8.90 -12.38 -18.87
C ASP A 56 7.99 -11.42 -19.65
N PHE A 57 6.69 -11.32 -19.29
CA PHE A 57 5.69 -10.67 -20.12
C PHE A 57 5.11 -9.38 -19.54
N THR A 58 5.30 -9.11 -18.26
CA THR A 58 4.91 -7.82 -17.68
C THR A 58 6.13 -6.92 -17.58
N CYS A 59 6.06 -5.71 -18.11
CA CYS A 59 7.13 -4.71 -17.95
C CYS A 59 7.45 -4.43 -16.48
N CYS A 60 6.48 -4.70 -15.60
CA CYS A 60 6.55 -4.52 -14.17
C CYS A 60 7.00 -5.77 -13.39
N ARG A 61 7.35 -6.90 -14.01
CA ARG A 61 7.69 -8.16 -13.29
C ARG A 61 6.60 -8.60 -12.28
N ASP A 62 5.34 -8.30 -12.59
CA ASP A 62 4.19 -8.65 -11.78
C ASP A 62 3.90 -10.15 -11.87
N THR A 63 3.66 -10.78 -10.71
CA THR A 63 3.06 -12.12 -10.66
C THR A 63 1.56 -12.04 -10.94
N ILE A 64 0.92 -13.19 -11.19
CA ILE A 64 -0.55 -13.24 -11.35
C ILE A 64 -1.30 -12.69 -10.13
N LEU A 65 -0.73 -12.82 -8.92
CA LEU A 65 -1.32 -12.24 -7.71
C LEU A 65 -1.24 -10.71 -7.73
N HIS A 66 -0.11 -10.11 -8.12
CA HIS A 66 0.01 -8.65 -8.26
C HIS A 66 -1.06 -8.12 -9.24
N LEU A 67 -1.20 -8.76 -10.40
CA LEU A 67 -2.22 -8.39 -11.40
C LEU A 67 -3.64 -8.51 -10.86
N ALA A 68 -3.98 -9.62 -10.20
CA ALA A 68 -5.30 -9.82 -9.63
C ALA A 68 -5.62 -8.78 -8.55
N ILE A 69 -4.64 -8.42 -7.71
CA ILE A 69 -4.78 -7.41 -6.65
C ILE A 69 -4.96 -6.02 -7.27
N TYR A 70 -4.10 -5.64 -8.22
CA TYR A 70 -4.17 -4.38 -8.95
C TYR A 70 -5.54 -4.20 -9.63
N MET A 71 -6.07 -5.26 -10.24
CA MET A 71 -7.39 -5.28 -10.88
C MET A 71 -8.57 -5.42 -9.89
N LYS A 72 -8.30 -5.38 -8.58
CA LYS A 72 -9.32 -5.49 -7.52
C LYS A 72 -10.13 -6.79 -7.58
N ARG A 73 -9.48 -7.89 -7.96
CA ARG A 73 -10.06 -9.24 -8.05
C ARG A 73 -9.66 -10.09 -6.85
N GLU A 74 -10.13 -9.69 -5.67
CA GLU A 74 -9.78 -10.33 -4.40
C GLU A 74 -10.09 -11.85 -4.39
N ASN A 75 -11.27 -12.27 -4.87
CA ASN A 75 -11.63 -13.69 -4.92
C ASN A 75 -10.66 -14.52 -5.77
N ILE A 76 -10.26 -13.99 -6.92
CA ILE A 76 -9.30 -14.66 -7.82
C ILE A 76 -7.92 -14.75 -7.15
N ALA A 77 -7.47 -13.67 -6.52
CA ALA A 77 -6.21 -13.64 -5.78
C ALA A 77 -6.18 -14.68 -4.64
N LYS A 78 -7.28 -14.79 -3.88
CA LYS A 78 -7.43 -15.81 -2.83
C LYS A 78 -7.42 -17.23 -3.37
N LYS A 79 -8.16 -17.53 -4.45
CA LYS A 79 -8.11 -18.86 -5.07
C LYS A 79 -6.72 -19.22 -5.56
N PHE A 80 -5.96 -18.25 -6.08
CA PHE A 80 -4.56 -18.50 -6.41
C PHE A 80 -3.76 -18.82 -5.15
N LEU A 81 -3.85 -18.03 -4.09
CA LEU A 81 -3.16 -18.31 -2.83
C LEU A 81 -3.48 -19.71 -2.28
N GLU A 82 -4.77 -20.08 -2.20
CA GLU A 82 -5.25 -21.39 -1.76
C GLU A 82 -4.63 -22.55 -2.57
N ARG A 83 -4.68 -22.45 -3.90
CA ARG A 83 -4.13 -23.48 -4.79
C ARG A 83 -2.63 -23.65 -4.62
N HIS A 84 -1.90 -22.55 -4.46
CA HIS A 84 -0.45 -22.61 -4.26
C HIS A 84 -0.12 -23.32 -2.93
N VAL A 85 -0.79 -22.94 -1.85
CA VAL A 85 -0.65 -23.60 -0.54
C VAL A 85 -0.96 -25.10 -0.64
N GLN A 86 -2.03 -25.49 -1.33
CA GLN A 86 -2.40 -26.90 -1.54
C GLN A 86 -1.37 -27.69 -2.36
N SER A 87 -0.73 -27.05 -3.34
CA SER A 87 0.26 -27.70 -4.21
C SER A 87 1.62 -27.94 -3.53
N GLY A 88 1.84 -27.42 -2.32
CA GLY A 88 3.13 -27.49 -1.61
C GLY A 88 4.22 -26.59 -2.20
N LEU A 89 3.97 -25.97 -3.36
CA LEU A 89 4.76 -24.89 -3.91
C LEU A 89 4.30 -23.61 -3.22
N LEU A 90 4.97 -23.20 -2.13
CA LEU A 90 4.77 -21.85 -1.59
C LEU A 90 4.94 -20.87 -2.76
N PRO A 91 3.95 -19.99 -3.03
CA PRO A 91 4.15 -18.96 -4.03
C PRO A 91 5.39 -18.18 -3.62
N PRO A 92 6.15 -17.60 -4.56
CA PRO A 92 7.19 -16.66 -4.22
C PRO A 92 6.48 -15.36 -3.78
N LEU A 93 5.74 -15.39 -2.67
CA LEU A 93 4.97 -14.26 -2.13
C LEU A 93 5.91 -13.11 -1.75
N THR A 94 7.17 -13.44 -1.46
CA THR A 94 8.27 -12.52 -1.22
C THR A 94 8.88 -11.97 -2.52
N GLN A 95 8.46 -12.47 -3.69
CA GLN A 95 8.86 -11.91 -4.99
C GLN A 95 8.37 -10.48 -5.09
N LYS A 96 9.28 -9.65 -5.56
CA LYS A 96 9.06 -8.24 -5.76
C LYS A 96 8.82 -7.97 -7.23
N ASN A 97 7.83 -7.14 -7.53
CA ASN A 97 7.67 -6.56 -8.85
C ASN A 97 8.75 -5.48 -9.11
N ALA A 98 8.68 -4.77 -10.23
CA ALA A 98 9.65 -3.77 -10.64
C ALA A 98 9.72 -2.56 -9.70
N LEU A 99 8.67 -2.30 -8.92
CA LEU A 99 8.62 -1.27 -7.88
C LEU A 99 9.22 -1.76 -6.55
N GLY A 100 9.63 -3.03 -6.48
CA GLY A 100 10.05 -3.66 -5.23
C GLY A 100 8.88 -4.11 -4.36
N ASP A 101 7.64 -3.93 -4.82
CA ASP A 101 6.43 -4.27 -4.07
C ASP A 101 6.24 -5.79 -4.08
N THR A 102 5.92 -6.33 -2.91
CA THR A 102 5.37 -7.68 -2.78
C THR A 102 3.85 -7.64 -2.89
N VAL A 103 3.21 -8.79 -3.02
CA VAL A 103 1.74 -8.87 -3.03
C VAL A 103 1.07 -8.28 -1.79
N LEU A 104 1.77 -8.23 -0.64
CA LEU A 104 1.25 -7.57 0.56
C LEU A 104 1.32 -6.03 0.46
N HIS A 105 2.30 -5.47 -0.24
CA HIS A 105 2.34 -4.03 -0.53
C HIS A 105 1.14 -3.62 -1.39
N ASP A 106 0.85 -4.39 -2.43
CA ASP A 106 -0.30 -4.15 -3.31
C ASP A 106 -1.63 -4.33 -2.57
N ALA A 107 -1.75 -5.40 -1.76
CA ALA A 107 -2.94 -5.63 -0.94
C ALA A 107 -3.15 -4.47 0.05
N ALA A 108 -2.06 -3.96 0.63
CA ALA A 108 -2.10 -2.81 1.53
C ALA A 108 -2.52 -1.52 0.80
N ALA A 109 -2.00 -1.28 -0.40
CA ALA A 109 -2.33 -0.12 -1.23
C ALA A 109 -3.77 -0.15 -1.78
N THR A 110 -4.35 -1.34 -1.95
CA THR A 110 -5.71 -1.54 -2.47
C THR A 110 -6.76 -1.81 -1.38
N ASN A 111 -6.35 -1.84 -0.11
CA ASN A 111 -7.20 -2.09 1.06
C ASN A 111 -7.87 -3.49 1.08
N MET A 112 -7.24 -4.51 0.52
CA MET A 112 -7.73 -5.89 0.55
C MET A 112 -7.42 -6.57 1.89
N THR A 113 -8.12 -6.15 2.95
CA THR A 113 -7.85 -6.60 4.33
C THR A 113 -8.02 -8.10 4.52
N SER A 114 -8.98 -8.73 3.84
CA SER A 114 -9.18 -10.16 3.97
C SER A 114 -8.05 -10.95 3.31
N LEU A 115 -7.65 -10.58 2.10
CA LEU A 115 -6.47 -11.18 1.45
C LEU A 115 -5.18 -10.93 2.27
N ALA A 116 -4.97 -9.72 2.80
CA ALA A 116 -3.79 -9.40 3.61
C ALA A 116 -3.67 -10.29 4.85
N LYS A 117 -4.79 -10.61 5.52
CA LYS A 117 -4.83 -11.58 6.63
C LYS A 117 -4.36 -12.97 6.17
N GLU A 118 -4.88 -13.47 5.05
CA GLU A 118 -4.51 -14.78 4.53
C GLU A 118 -3.03 -14.83 4.12
N LEU A 119 -2.52 -13.79 3.47
CA LEU A 119 -1.11 -13.65 3.13
C LEU A 119 -0.21 -13.71 4.37
N LEU A 120 -0.57 -13.02 5.45
CA LEU A 120 0.21 -12.99 6.69
C LEU A 120 0.14 -14.30 7.49
N ILE A 121 -0.93 -15.08 7.34
CA ILE A 121 -1.02 -16.44 7.91
C ILE A 121 -0.03 -17.37 7.21
N VAL A 122 0.11 -17.24 5.88
CA VAL A 122 0.98 -18.09 5.07
C VAL A 122 2.45 -17.65 5.16
N THR A 123 2.71 -16.34 5.15
CA THR A 123 4.05 -15.75 5.01
C THR A 123 4.15 -14.45 5.84
N PRO A 124 4.32 -14.56 7.17
CA PRO A 124 4.38 -13.40 8.07
C PRO A 124 5.51 -12.41 7.76
N GLU A 125 6.62 -12.89 7.20
CA GLU A 125 7.80 -12.09 6.85
C GLU A 125 7.50 -11.01 5.80
N LEU A 126 6.40 -11.12 5.05
CA LEU A 126 5.95 -10.08 4.11
C LEU A 126 5.81 -8.72 4.79
N LEU A 127 5.49 -8.70 6.10
CA LEU A 127 5.23 -7.49 6.86
C LEU A 127 6.46 -6.57 6.98
N SER A 128 7.67 -7.15 6.96
CA SER A 128 8.93 -6.41 7.16
C SER A 128 9.69 -6.12 5.88
N ILE A 129 9.26 -6.66 4.73
CA ILE A 129 9.91 -6.41 3.45
C ILE A 129 9.67 -4.96 3.06
N GLN A 130 10.73 -4.29 2.62
CA GLN A 130 10.68 -2.94 2.06
C GLN A 130 10.72 -2.97 0.54
N ASN A 131 9.93 -2.12 -0.12
CA ASN A 131 9.99 -1.90 -1.57
C ASN A 131 11.17 -0.98 -1.97
N ASN A 132 11.24 -0.59 -3.25
CA ASN A 132 12.35 0.24 -3.75
C ASN A 132 12.36 1.65 -3.15
N ASN A 133 11.23 2.11 -2.60
CA ASN A 133 11.10 3.38 -1.88
C ASN A 133 11.33 3.22 -0.36
N SER A 134 11.87 2.07 0.07
CA SER A 134 12.02 1.70 1.49
C SER A 134 10.70 1.59 2.27
N GLU A 135 9.55 1.52 1.58
CA GLU A 135 8.25 1.43 2.22
C GLU A 135 7.93 -0.01 2.59
N THR A 136 7.38 -0.23 3.79
CA THR A 136 6.78 -1.51 4.17
C THR A 136 5.31 -1.56 3.77
N PRO A 137 4.63 -2.72 3.82
CA PRO A 137 3.19 -2.77 3.60
C PRO A 137 2.39 -1.91 4.60
N LEU A 138 2.86 -1.80 5.85
CA LEU A 138 2.27 -0.89 6.84
C LEU A 138 2.38 0.57 6.38
N PHE A 139 3.52 0.94 5.81
CA PHE A 139 3.72 2.27 5.24
C PHE A 139 2.79 2.52 4.05
N ARG A 140 2.65 1.54 3.14
CA ARG A 140 1.72 1.63 1.99
C ARG A 140 0.28 1.87 2.45
N ALA A 141 -0.19 1.13 3.46
CA ALA A 141 -1.52 1.34 4.02
C ALA A 141 -1.74 2.79 4.48
N VAL A 142 -0.73 3.38 5.13
CA VAL A 142 -0.78 4.78 5.59
C VAL A 142 -0.69 5.78 4.44
N ARG A 143 0.18 5.53 3.45
CA ARG A 143 0.33 6.38 2.26
C ARG A 143 -0.99 6.56 1.50
N PHE A 144 -1.84 5.54 1.48
CA PHE A 144 -3.16 5.62 0.83
C PHE A 144 -4.34 5.85 1.79
N GLY A 145 -4.07 6.08 3.08
CA GLY A 145 -5.11 6.43 4.05
C GLY A 145 -6.04 5.27 4.43
N HIS A 146 -5.59 4.03 4.24
CA HIS A 146 -6.38 2.83 4.52
C HIS A 146 -6.32 2.49 6.00
N THR A 147 -7.09 3.20 6.80
CA THR A 147 -7.10 3.07 8.27
C THR A 147 -7.37 1.64 8.75
N GLU A 148 -8.29 0.91 8.11
CA GLU A 148 -8.59 -0.47 8.50
C GLU A 148 -7.44 -1.43 8.20
N MET A 149 -6.78 -1.26 7.03
CA MET A 149 -5.56 -1.98 6.72
C MET A 149 -4.42 -1.63 7.69
N PHE A 150 -4.27 -0.35 8.04
CA PHE A 150 -3.28 0.07 9.04
C PHE A 150 -3.50 -0.65 10.37
N ARG A 151 -4.73 -0.67 10.90
CA ARG A 151 -5.07 -1.36 12.16
C ARG A 151 -4.70 -2.83 12.10
N LEU A 152 -5.15 -3.51 11.04
CA LEU A 152 -4.87 -4.92 10.78
C LEU A 152 -3.37 -5.20 10.78
N LEU A 153 -2.59 -4.48 9.98
CA LEU A 153 -1.15 -4.69 9.87
C LEU A 153 -0.45 -4.34 11.19
N ALA A 154 -0.83 -3.25 11.85
CA ALA A 154 -0.30 -2.84 13.14
C ALA A 154 -0.58 -3.84 14.27
N ASP A 155 -1.69 -4.57 14.20
CA ASP A 155 -1.99 -5.64 15.15
C ASP A 155 -1.16 -6.89 14.85
N TRP A 156 -0.94 -7.21 13.58
CA TRP A 156 0.03 -8.24 13.18
C TRP A 156 1.45 -7.91 13.65
N VAL A 157 1.92 -6.66 13.56
CA VAL A 157 3.22 -6.25 14.11
C VAL A 157 3.38 -6.66 15.58
N LYS A 158 2.32 -6.50 16.38
CA LYS A 158 2.31 -6.90 17.79
C LYS A 158 2.32 -8.42 17.95
N ILE A 159 1.52 -9.14 17.16
CA ILE A 159 1.39 -10.61 17.21
C ILE A 159 2.73 -11.28 16.91
N ILE A 160 3.37 -10.91 15.79
CA ILE A 160 4.63 -11.52 15.35
C ILE A 160 5.88 -10.82 15.91
N LYS A 161 5.69 -9.81 16.76
CA LYS A 161 6.74 -9.08 17.49
C LYS A 161 7.86 -8.56 16.60
N VAL A 162 7.52 -8.03 15.42
CA VAL A 162 8.54 -7.46 14.52
C VAL A 162 9.08 -6.18 15.14
N PRO A 163 10.36 -6.14 15.54
CA PRO A 163 10.93 -4.97 16.20
C PRO A 163 11.04 -3.82 15.19
N ASN A 164 10.86 -2.59 15.69
CA ASN A 164 11.10 -1.34 14.96
C ASN A 164 10.29 -1.11 13.68
N LEU A 165 9.31 -1.95 13.32
CA LEU A 165 8.56 -1.78 12.06
C LEU A 165 7.90 -0.38 11.92
N PRO A 166 7.24 0.18 12.96
CA PRO A 166 6.65 1.53 12.87
C PRO A 166 7.70 2.66 12.71
N TYR A 167 8.97 2.37 13.00
CA TYR A 167 10.09 3.30 12.92
C TYR A 167 10.83 3.24 11.59
N LEU A 168 10.53 2.24 10.76
CA LEU A 168 11.06 2.18 9.40
C LEU A 168 10.55 3.39 8.60
N THR A 169 11.43 3.90 7.75
CA THR A 169 11.20 5.13 7.00
C THR A 169 11.21 4.85 5.50
N ASP A 170 10.51 5.69 4.74
CA ASP A 170 10.66 5.72 3.29
C ASP A 170 12.03 6.27 2.89
N MET A 171 12.29 6.31 1.58
CA MET A 171 13.53 6.85 1.00
C MET A 171 13.83 8.32 1.33
N ASN A 172 12.89 9.06 1.94
CA ASN A 172 13.06 10.44 2.39
C ASN A 172 13.26 10.53 3.93
N GLY A 173 13.47 9.41 4.60
CA GLY A 173 13.51 9.30 6.06
C GLY A 173 12.17 9.61 6.74
N SER A 174 11.05 9.62 6.01
CA SER A 174 9.74 9.90 6.59
C SER A 174 9.18 8.64 7.25
N THR A 175 8.74 8.75 8.50
CA THR A 175 7.99 7.69 9.19
C THR A 175 6.53 7.65 8.73
N ILE A 176 5.79 6.61 9.13
CA ILE A 176 4.34 6.53 8.86
C ILE A 176 3.56 7.74 9.40
N LEU A 177 3.99 8.36 10.51
CA LEU A 177 3.35 9.56 11.05
C LEU A 177 3.56 10.77 10.13
N HIS A 178 4.79 10.96 9.62
CA HIS A 178 5.06 12.01 8.65
C HIS A 178 4.21 11.83 7.40
N MET A 179 4.13 10.58 6.89
CA MET A 179 3.36 10.27 5.69
C MET A 179 1.86 10.56 5.88
N ALA A 180 1.26 10.14 7.00
CA ALA A 180 -0.14 10.43 7.29
C ALA A 180 -0.45 11.93 7.32
N ILE A 181 0.48 12.74 7.85
CA ILE A 181 0.35 14.21 7.89
C ILE A 181 0.51 14.83 6.51
N ILE A 182 1.53 14.39 5.74
CA ILE A 182 1.79 14.88 4.38
C ILE A 182 0.61 14.57 3.45
N ALA A 183 0.01 13.38 3.57
CA ALA A 183 -1.17 12.98 2.81
C ALA A 183 -2.50 13.48 3.40
N GLU A 184 -2.45 14.29 4.46
CA GLU A 184 -3.63 14.92 5.10
C GLU A 184 -4.66 13.94 5.67
N PHE A 185 -4.26 12.71 5.99
CA PHE A 185 -5.08 11.73 6.69
C PHE A 185 -5.04 11.99 8.20
N PHE A 186 -5.57 13.14 8.65
CA PHE A 186 -5.39 13.61 10.02
C PHE A 186 -5.96 12.68 11.09
N ASP A 187 -7.09 11.99 10.83
CA ASP A 187 -7.65 11.02 11.77
C ASP A 187 -6.72 9.81 11.94
N LEU A 188 -6.15 9.32 10.83
CA LEU A 188 -5.15 8.26 10.84
C LEU A 188 -3.84 8.73 11.49
N ALA A 189 -3.41 9.97 11.23
CA ALA A 189 -2.23 10.56 11.86
C ALA A 189 -2.39 10.65 13.38
N LEU A 190 -3.58 11.05 13.85
CA LEU A 190 -3.90 11.07 15.27
C LEU A 190 -3.86 9.66 15.87
N GLU A 191 -4.48 8.69 15.18
CA GLU A 191 -4.46 7.28 15.62
C GLU A 191 -3.02 6.73 15.69
N ILE A 192 -2.17 7.03 14.70
CA ILE A 192 -0.74 6.67 14.70
C ILE A 192 -0.01 7.33 15.87
N ALA A 193 -0.21 8.62 16.12
CA ALA A 193 0.44 9.34 17.20
C ALA A 193 0.05 8.80 18.59
N MET A 194 -1.20 8.36 18.75
CA MET A 194 -1.67 7.69 19.97
C MET A 194 -1.11 6.28 20.12
N LYS A 195 -1.04 5.51 19.03
CA LYS A 195 -0.56 4.12 19.03
C LYS A 195 0.96 4.01 19.14
N TYR A 196 1.69 5.00 18.61
CA TYR A 196 3.15 5.04 18.53
C TYR A 196 3.69 6.43 18.93
N PRO A 197 3.60 6.82 20.22
CA PRO A 197 3.98 8.16 20.69
C PRO A 197 5.47 8.47 20.44
N ASP A 198 6.33 7.46 20.39
CA ASP A 198 7.76 7.61 20.12
C ASP A 198 8.05 8.19 18.71
N LEU A 199 7.11 8.07 17.76
CA LEU A 199 7.27 8.62 16.41
C LEU A 199 7.16 10.15 16.37
N ILE A 200 6.58 10.78 17.41
CA ILE A 200 6.25 12.22 17.43
C ILE A 200 7.50 13.10 17.25
N ASN A 201 8.63 12.67 17.82
CA ASN A 201 9.87 13.45 17.85
C ASN A 201 10.90 13.01 16.81
N ILE A 202 10.58 12.01 15.98
CA ILE A 202 11.48 11.57 14.91
C ILE A 202 11.53 12.65 13.84
N LYS A 203 12.73 12.95 13.36
CA LYS A 203 12.95 13.88 12.25
C LYS A 203 13.14 13.09 10.96
N ASN A 204 12.53 13.54 9.87
CA ASN A 204 12.86 13.04 8.54
C ASN A 204 14.19 13.60 8.03
N GLU A 205 14.59 13.25 6.80
CA GLU A 205 15.87 13.73 6.21
C GLU A 205 15.95 15.25 6.08
N LYS A 206 14.80 15.94 6.00
CA LYS A 206 14.73 17.42 6.01
C LYS A 206 14.84 18.01 7.42
N GLY A 207 15.10 17.20 8.43
CA GLY A 207 15.22 17.60 9.83
C GLY A 207 13.90 17.99 10.49
N MET A 208 12.75 17.68 9.88
CA MET A 208 11.43 18.09 10.35
C MET A 208 10.72 16.96 11.08
N ILE A 209 10.08 17.27 12.21
CA ILE A 209 9.12 16.38 12.87
C ILE A 209 7.72 16.53 12.26
N GLY A 210 6.82 15.58 12.54
CA GLY A 210 5.44 15.59 12.03
C GLY A 210 4.69 16.91 12.28
N LEU A 211 4.79 17.48 13.50
CA LEU A 211 4.12 18.75 13.83
C LEU A 211 4.65 19.94 13.01
N GLN A 212 5.93 19.95 12.67
CA GLN A 212 6.54 20.99 11.83
C GLN A 212 6.12 20.86 10.36
N LEU A 213 5.88 19.63 9.88
CA LEU A 213 5.26 19.42 8.57
C LEU A 213 3.82 19.91 8.57
N LEU A 214 3.06 19.58 9.61
CA LEU A 214 1.67 20.02 9.76
C LEU A 214 1.57 21.54 9.76
N SER A 215 2.42 22.25 10.52
CA SER A 215 2.42 23.71 10.59
C SER A 215 2.73 24.39 9.26
N LYS A 216 3.50 23.74 8.39
CA LYS A 216 3.81 24.20 7.03
C LYS A 216 2.73 23.87 6.01
N ASN A 217 1.69 23.11 6.38
CA ASN A 217 0.61 22.76 5.46
C ASN A 217 -0.57 23.76 5.57
N PRO A 218 -0.79 24.66 4.58
CA PRO A 218 -1.86 25.65 4.65
C PRO A 218 -3.26 25.05 4.57
N SER A 219 -3.43 23.87 3.97
CA SER A 219 -4.73 23.20 3.85
C SER A 219 -5.24 22.68 5.20
N ALA A 220 -4.32 22.34 6.11
CA ALA A 220 -4.59 21.81 7.44
C ALA A 220 -5.24 22.85 8.37
N PHE A 221 -4.99 24.15 8.12
CA PHE A 221 -5.53 25.23 8.93
C PHE A 221 -6.60 26.02 8.20
N LYS A 222 -7.70 26.26 8.90
CA LYS A 222 -8.82 27.08 8.41
C LYS A 222 -8.41 28.54 8.12
N SER A 223 -7.27 29.01 8.62
CA SER A 223 -6.66 30.31 8.31
C SER A 223 -5.97 30.37 6.95
N GLY A 224 -5.60 29.22 6.36
CA GLY A 224 -5.04 29.12 5.00
C GLY A 224 -6.09 29.08 3.89
N ARG A 225 -7.34 28.72 4.23
CA ARG A 225 -8.52 28.99 3.37
C ARG A 225 -9.02 30.39 3.70
N LYS A 226 -9.14 31.28 2.71
CA LYS A 226 -9.77 32.62 2.88
C LYS A 226 -11.24 32.50 3.33
N TYR A 227 -11.50 32.23 4.60
CA TYR A 227 -12.81 32.44 5.23
C TYR A 227 -12.62 33.13 6.58
N ALA A 228 -13.09 34.38 6.60
CA ALA A 228 -12.85 35.39 7.61
C ALA A 228 -13.46 35.05 8.97
N LEU A 229 -12.71 35.39 10.03
CA LEU A 229 -13.11 35.81 11.39
C LEU A 229 -13.96 34.88 12.27
N LEU A 230 -14.88 34.06 11.76
CA LEU A 230 -15.89 33.40 12.62
C LEU A 230 -15.39 32.15 13.36
N LYS A 231 -14.18 31.63 13.08
CA LYS A 231 -13.63 30.45 13.79
C LYS A 231 -12.78 30.76 15.01
N ARG A 232 -12.48 32.04 15.27
CA ARG A 232 -11.83 32.46 16.52
C ARG A 232 -12.73 32.15 17.73
N PHE A 233 -14.04 32.07 17.53
CA PHE A 233 -15.01 31.67 18.56
C PHE A 233 -14.93 30.18 18.92
N ILE A 234 -14.80 29.26 17.94
CA ILE A 234 -14.81 27.82 18.23
C ILE A 234 -13.55 27.39 19.00
N TYR A 235 -12.40 28.03 18.76
CA TYR A 235 -11.16 27.75 19.50
C TYR A 235 -11.23 28.21 20.97
N TYR A 236 -12.01 29.26 21.29
CA TYR A 236 -12.24 29.68 22.67
C TYR A 236 -13.27 28.80 23.41
N CYS A 237 -14.10 28.03 22.71
CA CYS A 237 -15.10 27.16 23.33
C CYS A 237 -14.61 25.74 23.67
N MET A 238 -13.40 25.33 23.27
CA MET A 238 -12.86 23.99 23.55
C MET A 238 -11.61 23.99 24.46
N ILE A 239 -11.22 25.14 25.03
CA ILE A 239 -10.15 25.20 26.03
C ILE A 239 -10.72 24.92 27.43
N LEU A 240 -10.38 23.73 27.93
CA LEU A 240 -10.26 23.26 29.33
C LEU A 240 -11.54 23.13 30.21
N PRO A 241 -11.89 21.92 30.67
CA PRO A 241 -12.46 21.76 32.00
C PRO A 241 -11.35 21.96 33.03
N SER A 242 -11.30 23.16 33.61
CA SER A 242 -10.50 23.46 34.80
C SER A 242 -11.20 22.91 36.05
N THR A 243 -10.98 21.64 36.39
CA THR A 243 -11.30 21.10 37.72
C THR A 243 -10.36 19.97 38.12
N LEU A 244 -9.08 20.28 38.37
CA LEU A 244 -8.24 19.57 39.34
C LEU A 244 -7.24 20.59 39.94
N LEU A 245 -7.80 21.51 40.71
CA LEU A 245 -7.10 22.28 41.75
C LEU A 245 -8.04 22.32 42.96
N ASN A 246 -7.94 21.27 43.78
CA ASN A 246 -8.06 21.24 45.23
C ASN A 246 -7.79 19.82 45.71
#